data_AF-A0A1C3N6Q5-F1
#
_entry.id   AF-A0A1C3N6Q5-F1
#
_cell.length_a   1.000
_cell.length_b   1.000
_cell.length_c   1.000
_cell.angle_alpha   90.00
_cell.angle_beta   90.00
_cell.angle_gamma   90.00
#
_symmetry.space_group_name_H-M   'P 1'
#
loop_
_entity.id
_entity.type
_entity.pdbx_description
1 polymer ?
#
loop_
_entity_poly.entity_id
_entity_poly.type
_entity_poly.pdbx_seq_one_letter_code
_entity_poly.pdbx_strand_id
1 'polypeptide(L)'
;MEATVQATAGTGRRVWGLARVQLAVLVAYAYAAVAYLLTEADHFPEQAPPAWSWPAVAAVGVGFVPTLLCLLMALPLLASAAARDAQPRWRTLAAVSGVSVLMLLVMATPPGWELFDWYVG
;
A
#
# COMPACT_ATOMS: atom_id res chain seq x y z
N MET A 1 3.37 36.46 7.33
CA MET A 1 2.20 35.57 7.15
C MET A 1 2.33 34.61 5.96
N GLU A 2 3.29 34.79 5.03
CA GLU A 2 3.44 33.89 3.87
C GLU A 2 4.16 32.56 4.17
N ALA A 3 5.10 32.56 5.12
CA ALA A 3 5.88 31.37 5.49
C ALA A 3 5.02 30.23 6.08
N THR A 4 3.97 30.56 6.82
CA THR A 4 3.04 29.56 7.38
C THR A 4 2.18 28.91 6.31
N VAL A 5 1.76 29.62 5.26
CA VAL A 5 0.90 29.08 4.19
C VAL A 5 1.66 28.08 3.30
N GLN A 6 2.94 28.34 2.99
CA GLN A 6 3.77 27.43 2.20
C GLN A 6 4.06 26.10 2.93
N ALA A 7 4.31 26.13 4.25
CA ALA A 7 4.57 24.94 5.04
C ALA A 7 3.38 23.97 5.07
N THR A 8 2.15 24.49 5.17
CA THR A 8 0.92 23.68 5.16
C THR A 8 0.64 23.10 3.78
N ALA A 9 0.91 23.84 2.72
CA ALA A 9 0.72 23.37 1.34
C ALA A 9 1.69 22.22 0.98
N GLY A 10 2.96 22.33 1.38
CA GLY A 10 3.97 21.29 1.16
C GLY A 10 3.67 19.99 1.91
N THR A 11 3.24 20.10 3.17
CA THR A 11 2.86 18.95 4.00
C THR A 11 1.62 18.25 3.47
N GLY A 12 0.60 19.01 3.04
CA GLY A 12 -0.62 18.45 2.46
C GLY A 12 -0.38 17.66 1.16
N ARG A 13 0.53 18.13 0.30
CA ARG A 13 0.90 17.42 -0.94
C ARG A 13 1.64 16.11 -0.64
N ARG A 14 2.54 16.10 0.35
CA ARG A 14 3.27 14.89 0.78
C ARG A 14 2.33 13.84 1.39
N VAL A 15 1.43 14.24 2.29
CA VAL A 15 0.43 13.34 2.89
C VAL A 15 -0.43 12.66 1.82
N TRP A 16 -0.91 13.41 0.84
CA TRP A 16 -1.69 12.86 -0.27
C TRP A 16 -0.87 11.96 -1.20
N GLY A 17 0.40 12.29 -1.44
CA GLY A 17 1.30 11.43 -2.21
C GLY A 17 1.48 10.07 -1.55
N LEU A 18 1.80 10.05 -0.25
CA LEU A 18 1.97 8.83 0.53
C LEU A 18 0.68 7.99 0.58
N ALA A 19 -0.46 8.64 0.89
CA ALA A 19 -1.74 7.94 0.93
C ALA A 19 -2.13 7.34 -0.42
N ARG A 20 -1.85 8.03 -1.55
CA ARG A 20 -2.12 7.50 -2.89
C ARG A 20 -1.25 6.30 -3.23
N VAL A 21 0.04 6.34 -2.90
CA VAL A 21 0.96 5.22 -3.14
C VAL A 21 0.54 4.00 -2.31
N GLN A 22 0.26 4.19 -1.02
CA GLN A 22 -0.25 3.11 -0.16
C GLN A 22 -1.57 2.55 -0.69
N LEU A 23 -2.51 3.40 -1.10
CA LEU A 23 -3.78 2.97 -1.68
C LEU A 23 -3.59 2.19 -2.99
N ALA A 24 -2.69 2.63 -3.87
CA ALA A 24 -2.41 1.93 -5.12
C ALA A 24 -1.87 0.51 -4.87
N VAL A 25 -0.94 0.35 -3.92
CA VAL A 25 -0.43 -0.97 -3.54
C VAL A 25 -1.54 -1.82 -2.91
N LEU A 26 -2.36 -1.25 -2.02
CA LEU A 26 -3.48 -1.96 -1.40
C LEU A 26 -4.50 -2.46 -2.43
N VAL A 27 -4.87 -1.63 -3.40
CA VAL A 27 -5.80 -2.01 -4.47
C VAL A 27 -5.19 -3.12 -5.33
N ALA A 28 -3.92 -3.00 -5.68
CA ALA A 28 -3.22 -4.03 -6.46
C ALA A 28 -3.11 -5.37 -5.70
N TYR A 29 -2.84 -5.32 -4.40
CA TYR A 29 -2.79 -6.51 -3.55
C TYR A 29 -4.18 -7.14 -3.36
N ALA A 30 -5.22 -6.33 -3.13
CA ALA A 30 -6.60 -6.83 -3.04
C ALA A 30 -7.04 -7.49 -4.37
N TYR A 31 -6.67 -6.89 -5.49
CA TYR A 31 -6.89 -7.48 -6.81
C TYR A 31 -6.16 -8.83 -6.96
N ALA A 32 -4.91 -8.91 -6.50
CA ALA A 32 -4.14 -10.16 -6.50
C ALA A 32 -4.83 -11.26 -5.69
N ALA A 33 -5.27 -10.94 -4.46
CA ALA A 33 -5.96 -11.89 -3.60
C ALA A 33 -7.30 -12.36 -4.21
N VAL A 34 -8.06 -11.45 -4.83
CA VAL A 34 -9.31 -11.81 -5.52
C VAL A 34 -9.04 -12.70 -6.73
N ALA A 35 -8.00 -12.39 -7.52
CA ALA A 35 -7.62 -13.20 -8.66
C ALA A 35 -7.21 -14.61 -8.22
N TYR A 36 -6.41 -14.73 -7.16
CA TYR A 36 -6.06 -16.02 -6.56
C TYR A 36 -7.28 -16.82 -6.11
N LEU A 37 -8.21 -16.20 -5.38
CA LEU A 37 -9.40 -16.88 -4.88
C LEU A 37 -10.41 -17.31 -5.97
N LEU A 38 -10.43 -16.60 -7.09
CA LEU A 38 -11.36 -16.88 -8.20
C LEU A 38 -10.75 -17.77 -9.28
N THR A 39 -9.44 -17.96 -9.29
CA THR A 39 -8.75 -18.73 -10.32
C THR A 39 -8.47 -20.13 -9.80
N GLU A 40 -9.07 -21.15 -10.41
CA GLU A 40 -8.84 -22.56 -10.08
C GLU A 40 -7.49 -23.10 -10.59
N ALA A 41 -6.54 -22.23 -10.91
CA ALA A 41 -5.22 -22.65 -11.40
C ALA A 41 -4.32 -22.99 -10.21
N ASP A 42 -3.60 -24.11 -10.30
CA ASP A 42 -2.65 -24.51 -9.26
C ASP A 42 -1.48 -23.50 -9.14
N HIS A 43 -1.06 -22.87 -10.24
CA HIS A 43 -0.04 -21.81 -10.29
C HIS A 43 -0.38 -20.78 -11.38
N PHE A 44 0.09 -19.54 -11.22
CA PHE A 44 -0.01 -18.50 -12.25
C PHE A 44 0.90 -18.84 -13.45
N PRO A 45 0.52 -18.56 -14.72
CA PRO A 45 1.17 -19.16 -15.88
C PRO A 45 2.69 -18.88 -15.96
N GLU A 46 3.49 -19.94 -15.87
CA GLU A 46 4.96 -19.96 -15.86
C GLU A 46 5.63 -19.29 -17.08
N GLN A 47 4.90 -19.12 -18.19
CA GLN A 47 5.51 -18.69 -19.46
C GLN A 47 5.19 -17.26 -19.89
N ALA A 48 4.12 -16.64 -19.36
CA ALA A 48 3.82 -15.22 -19.58
C ALA A 48 2.60 -14.79 -18.76
N PRO A 49 2.77 -14.04 -17.65
CA PRO A 49 1.65 -13.42 -16.97
C PRO A 49 0.92 -12.49 -17.97
N PRO A 50 -0.39 -12.66 -18.19
CA PRO A 50 -1.13 -11.78 -19.07
C PRO A 50 -1.05 -10.34 -18.56
N ALA A 51 -1.00 -9.36 -19.48
CA ALA A 51 -0.63 -7.98 -19.16
C ALA A 51 -1.41 -7.35 -17.97
N TRP A 52 -2.66 -7.77 -17.76
CA TRP A 52 -3.53 -7.32 -16.68
C TRP A 52 -3.06 -7.72 -15.27
N SER A 53 -2.22 -8.75 -15.16
CA SER A 53 -1.79 -9.34 -13.88
C SER A 53 -0.52 -8.72 -13.30
N TRP A 54 0.25 -7.97 -14.09
CA TRP A 54 1.50 -7.35 -13.65
C TRP A 54 1.37 -6.46 -12.40
N PRO A 55 0.29 -5.67 -12.22
CA PRO A 55 0.09 -4.93 -10.98
C PRO A 55 -0.04 -5.86 -9.75
N ALA A 56 -0.70 -7.01 -9.89
CA ALA A 56 -0.83 -8.01 -8.83
C ALA A 56 0.52 -8.66 -8.51
N VAL A 57 1.25 -9.11 -9.54
CA VAL A 57 2.60 -9.68 -9.39
C VAL A 57 3.54 -8.69 -8.71
N ALA A 58 3.55 -7.43 -9.15
CA ALA A 58 4.39 -6.40 -8.54
C ALA A 58 3.98 -6.10 -7.09
N ALA A 59 2.69 -6.05 -6.79
CA ALA A 59 2.20 -5.80 -5.43
C ALA A 59 2.54 -6.95 -4.47
N VAL A 60 2.38 -8.20 -4.91
CA VAL A 60 2.68 -9.39 -4.10
C VAL A 60 4.19 -9.60 -3.97
N GLY A 61 4.94 -9.50 -5.07
CA GLY A 61 6.37 -9.79 -5.10
C GLY A 61 7.25 -8.71 -4.46
N VAL A 62 6.96 -7.44 -4.71
CA VAL A 62 7.80 -6.32 -4.25
C VAL A 62 7.04 -5.20 -3.56
N GLY A 63 5.70 -5.26 -3.49
CA GLY A 63 4.86 -4.21 -2.91
C GLY A 63 5.07 -3.96 -1.42
N PHE A 64 5.69 -4.89 -0.70
CA PHE A 64 6.10 -4.68 0.70
C PHE A 64 7.12 -3.53 0.83
N VAL A 65 8.04 -3.36 -0.13
CA VAL A 65 9.09 -2.33 -0.10
C VAL A 65 8.51 -0.91 -0.15
N PRO A 66 7.73 -0.51 -1.17
CA PRO A 66 7.15 0.83 -1.21
C PRO A 66 6.16 1.04 -0.06
N THR A 67 5.46 0.00 0.42
CA THR A 67 4.56 0.10 1.57
C THR A 67 5.32 0.43 2.85
N LEU A 68 6.41 -0.28 3.13
CA LEU A 68 7.25 -0.05 4.30
C LEU A 68 7.87 1.36 4.27
N LEU A 69 8.41 1.77 3.12
CA LEU A 69 8.95 3.13 2.94
C LEU A 69 7.87 4.20 3.19
N CYS A 70 6.66 4.01 2.65
CA CYS A 70 5.57 4.96 2.89
C CYS A 70 5.16 5.01 4.37
N LEU A 71 5.14 3.87 5.08
CA LEU A 71 4.86 3.82 6.51
C LEU A 71 5.93 4.54 7.35
N LEU A 72 7.20 4.33 7.04
CA LEU A 72 8.32 5.02 7.69
C LEU A 72 8.23 6.54 7.52
N MET A 73 7.83 7.01 6.34
CA MET A 73 7.60 8.43 6.09
C MET A 73 6.30 8.97 6.69
N ALA A 74 5.27 8.12 6.87
CA ALA A 74 4.00 8.49 7.48
C ALA A 74 4.08 8.59 9.01
N LEU A 75 4.90 7.78 9.67
CA LEU A 75 5.10 7.77 11.14
C LEU A 75 5.32 9.17 11.77
N PRO A 76 6.30 9.98 11.32
CA PRO A 76 6.52 11.31 11.91
C PRO A 76 5.35 12.26 11.65
N LEU A 77 4.63 12.11 10.53
CA LEU A 77 3.44 12.89 10.21
C LEU A 77 2.25 12.50 11.07
N LEU A 78 2.09 11.21 11.38
CA LEU A 78 1.04 10.70 12.26
C LEU A 78 1.28 11.08 13.72
N ALA A 79 2.55 11.09 14.15
CA ALA A 79 2.95 11.48 15.50
C ALA A 79 2.79 12.99 15.76
N SER A 80 2.93 13.83 14.73
CA SER A 80 2.90 15.30 14.85
C SER A 80 1.53 15.86 15.26
N ALA A 81 1.52 16.70 16.30
CA ALA A 81 0.31 17.42 16.75
C ALA A 81 -0.20 18.40 15.69
N ALA A 82 0.69 19.12 15.00
CA ALA A 82 0.34 20.07 13.95
C ALA A 82 -0.34 19.40 12.74
N ALA A 83 -0.03 18.12 12.49
CA ALA A 83 -0.68 17.35 11.44
C ALA A 83 -2.06 16.84 11.86
N ARG A 84 -2.29 16.55 13.15
CA ARG A 84 -3.61 16.14 13.67
C ARG A 84 -4.66 17.23 13.53
N ASP A 85 -4.26 18.49 13.64
CA ASP A 85 -5.16 19.64 13.46
C ASP A 85 -5.70 19.74 12.02
N ALA A 86 -5.00 19.17 11.04
CA ALA A 86 -5.48 19.00 9.65
C ALA A 86 -6.39 17.75 9.52
N GLN A 87 -7.36 17.63 10.43
CA GLN A 87 -8.15 16.44 10.77
C GLN A 87 -8.55 15.51 9.61
N PRO A 88 -9.21 15.96 8.52
CA PRO A 88 -9.68 15.03 7.50
C PRO A 88 -8.53 14.32 6.77
N ARG A 89 -7.43 15.02 6.48
CA ARG A 89 -6.28 14.45 5.76
C ARG A 89 -5.46 13.51 6.64
N TRP A 90 -5.30 13.88 7.91
CA TRP A 90 -4.63 13.04 8.89
C TRP A 90 -5.39 11.72 9.11
N ARG A 91 -6.72 11.78 9.23
CA ARG A 91 -7.56 10.57 9.36
C ARG A 91 -7.43 9.63 8.17
N THR A 92 -7.45 10.17 6.93
CA THR A 92 -7.23 9.34 5.73
C THR A 92 -5.85 8.68 5.74
N LEU A 93 -4.79 9.43 6.06
CA LEU A 93 -3.44 8.85 6.14
C LEU A 93 -3.35 7.76 7.21
N ALA A 94 -3.94 8.00 8.39
CA ALA A 94 -3.97 7.04 9.48
C ALA A 94 -4.72 5.76 9.09
N ALA A 95 -5.89 5.90 8.48
CA ALA A 95 -6.69 4.76 8.02
C ALA A 95 -5.94 3.94 6.96
N VAL A 96 -5.43 4.59 5.91
CA VAL A 96 -4.70 3.90 4.83
C VAL A 96 -3.43 3.24 5.38
N SER A 97 -2.68 3.92 6.26
CA SER A 97 -1.49 3.34 6.90
C SER A 97 -1.85 2.14 7.78
N GLY A 98 -2.96 2.18 8.51
CA GLY A 98 -3.45 1.05 9.30
C GLY A 98 -3.78 -0.17 8.45
N VAL A 99 -4.47 0.03 7.32
CA VAL A 99 -4.76 -1.05 6.37
C VAL A 99 -3.49 -1.59 5.73
N SER A 100 -2.52 -0.72 5.40
CA SER A 100 -1.20 -1.15 4.89
C SER A 100 -0.45 -2.03 5.89
N VAL A 101 -0.50 -1.72 7.19
CA VAL A 101 0.09 -2.59 8.22
C VAL A 101 -0.61 -3.94 8.27
N LEU A 102 -1.95 -3.96 8.23
CA LEU A 102 -2.71 -5.22 8.19
C LEU A 102 -2.33 -6.07 6.97
N MET A 103 -2.23 -5.46 5.78
CA MET A 103 -1.78 -6.13 4.56
C MET A 103 -0.40 -6.78 4.75
N LEU A 104 0.57 -6.05 5.31
CA LEU A 104 1.91 -6.59 5.58
C LEU A 104 1.88 -7.76 6.56
N LEU A 105 1.04 -7.69 7.59
CA LEU A 105 0.85 -8.80 8.53
C LEU A 105 0.29 -10.03 7.81
N VAL A 106 -0.71 -9.86 6.93
CA VAL A 106 -1.26 -10.96 6.12
C VAL A 106 -0.21 -11.56 5.21
N MET A 107 0.59 -10.75 4.52
CA MET A 107 1.71 -11.23 3.69
C MET A 107 2.73 -12.06 4.49
N ALA A 108 2.87 -11.80 5.79
CA ALA A 108 3.75 -12.55 6.68
C ALA A 108 3.13 -13.82 7.28
N THR A 109 1.88 -14.15 6.93
CA THR A 109 1.20 -15.38 7.35
C THR A 109 1.26 -16.47 6.28
N PRO A 110 1.04 -17.76 6.63
CA PRO A 110 1.01 -18.86 5.65
C PRO A 110 0.12 -18.60 4.41
N PRO A 111 -1.13 -18.11 4.51
CA PRO A 111 -1.92 -17.80 3.32
C PRO A 111 -1.35 -16.65 2.48
N GLY A 112 -0.57 -15.75 3.08
CA GLY A 112 0.17 -14.73 2.34
C GLY A 112 1.35 -15.30 1.56
N TRP A 113 2.00 -16.34 2.09
CA TRP A 113 3.06 -17.08 1.40
C TRP A 113 2.51 -17.93 0.26
N GLU A 114 1.37 -18.60 0.46
CA GLU A 114 0.68 -19.34 -0.61
C GLU A 114 0.31 -18.40 -1.77
N LEU A 115 -0.18 -17.20 -1.48
CA LEU A 115 -0.45 -16.19 -2.49
C LEU A 115 0.82 -15.72 -3.22
N PHE A 116 1.92 -15.58 -2.49
CA PHE A 116 3.22 -15.21 -3.08
C PHE A 116 3.76 -16.32 -3.98
N ASP A 117 3.78 -17.56 -3.49
CA ASP A 117 4.25 -18.73 -4.23
C ASP A 117 3.39 -18.95 -5.47
N TRP A 118 2.07 -18.72 -5.40
CA TRP A 118 1.20 -18.82 -6.57
C TRP A 118 1.58 -17.84 -7.69
N TYR A 119 2.03 -16.63 -7.34
CA TYR A 119 2.38 -15.58 -8.30
C TYR A 119 3.86 -15.55 -8.72
N VAL A 120 4.76 -16.05 -7.88
CA VAL A 120 6.22 -15.86 -8.00
C VAL A 120 6.99 -17.20 -8.00
N GLY A 121 6.39 -18.28 -7.51
CA GLY A 121 6.92 -19.64 -7.58
C GLY A 121 6.82 -20.24 -8.97
#